data_AF-A0A4V6HYT3-F1
#
_entry.id   AF-A0A4V6HYT3-F1
#
_cell.length_a   1.000
_cell.length_b   1.000
_cell.length_c   1.000
_cell.angle_alpha   90.00
_cell.angle_beta   90.00
_cell.angle_gamma   90.00
#
_symmetry.space_group_name_H-M   'P 1'
#
loop_
_entity.id
_entity.type
_entity.pdbx_description
1 polymer ?
#
loop_
_entity_poly.entity_id
_entity_poly.type
_entity_poly.pdbx_seq_one_letter_code
_entity_poly.pdbx_strand_id
1 'polypeptide(L)'
;MKPSSRKSQKPIAISLGVSENSPWDLEMAELGFSVREYDGSIANSPYPTHPNITFHKKFIASYDSDSTITLESVLRDNRLVSTQENILQVDIENAEWDMLKNIDMKILAQYFTQVIFEFHGCNPEEEQGFHHRITQLQRLNDFFTPIHLHFNNHGKIFYSKGLFFSTTLEVSYCNHKIMRNLKTNEKREKGVLQDLDYPSWISNPEIPIRFAQKQSLKL
;
A
#
# COMPACT_ATOMS: atom_id res chain seq x y z
N MET A 1 15.07 -42.52 9.07
CA MET A 1 14.28 -41.34 9.50
C MET A 1 13.84 -40.59 8.26
N LYS A 2 12.54 -40.43 8.03
CA LYS A 2 12.05 -39.53 6.97
C LYS A 2 12.45 -38.10 7.35
N PRO A 3 12.95 -37.25 6.42
CA PRO A 3 13.11 -35.84 6.72
C PRO A 3 11.74 -35.29 7.09
N SER A 4 11.61 -34.65 8.25
CA SER A 4 10.40 -33.90 8.54
C SER A 4 10.31 -32.79 7.51
N SER A 5 9.30 -32.87 6.63
CA SER A 5 8.94 -31.77 5.76
C SER A 5 8.44 -30.64 6.66
N ARG A 6 9.34 -29.75 7.11
CA ARG A 6 8.91 -28.42 7.54
C ARG A 6 8.20 -27.84 6.33
N LYS A 7 6.87 -27.82 6.33
CA LYS A 7 6.11 -27.00 5.39
C LYS A 7 6.70 -25.60 5.55
N SER A 8 7.37 -25.10 4.51
CA SER A 8 7.81 -23.71 4.49
C SER A 8 6.57 -22.87 4.77
N GLN A 9 6.64 -22.02 5.79
CA GLN A 9 5.54 -21.13 6.11
C GLN A 9 5.24 -20.30 4.85
N LYS A 10 3.96 -20.16 4.49
CA LYS A 10 3.53 -19.36 3.33
C LYS A 10 3.81 -17.87 3.59
N PRO A 11 4.26 -17.09 2.59
CA PRO A 11 4.34 -15.64 2.75
C PRO A 11 2.95 -15.08 3.05
N ILE A 12 2.89 -13.98 3.76
CA ILE A 12 1.64 -13.35 4.18
C ILE A 12 1.41 -12.08 3.35
N ALA A 13 0.18 -11.92 2.86
CA ALA A 13 -0.29 -10.66 2.30
C ALA A 13 -1.29 -10.06 3.31
N ILE A 14 -1.00 -8.87 3.81
CA ILE A 14 -1.92 -8.12 4.69
C ILE A 14 -2.63 -7.08 3.83
N SER A 15 -3.95 -7.07 3.91
CA SER A 15 -4.83 -6.15 3.19
C SER A 15 -5.65 -5.36 4.20
N LEU A 16 -5.48 -4.05 4.19
CA LEU A 16 -6.13 -3.14 5.12
C LEU A 16 -7.15 -2.29 4.35
N GLY A 17 -8.41 -2.36 4.79
CA GLY A 17 -9.59 -1.73 4.20
C GLY A 17 -10.13 -2.48 2.98
N VAL A 18 -10.58 -3.70 3.23
CA VAL A 18 -11.18 -4.58 2.22
C VAL A 18 -12.64 -4.19 1.99
N SER A 19 -13.05 -4.14 0.72
CA SER A 19 -14.44 -3.87 0.33
C SER A 19 -15.21 -5.15 -0.03
N GLU A 20 -16.44 -5.02 -0.51
CA GLU A 20 -17.22 -6.14 -1.06
C GLU A 20 -16.63 -6.72 -2.37
N ASN A 21 -15.59 -6.10 -2.92
CA ASN A 21 -14.82 -6.60 -4.05
C ASN A 21 -13.34 -6.35 -3.81
N SER A 22 -12.53 -7.41 -3.75
CA SER A 22 -11.08 -7.29 -3.54
C SER A 22 -10.30 -8.20 -4.49
N PRO A 23 -10.13 -7.83 -5.76
CA PRO A 23 -9.48 -8.69 -6.74
C PRO A 23 -8.01 -8.96 -6.40
N TRP A 24 -7.32 -7.99 -5.79
CA TRP A 24 -5.93 -8.15 -5.35
C TRP A 24 -5.80 -9.24 -4.29
N ASP A 25 -6.69 -9.26 -3.29
CA ASP A 25 -6.67 -10.29 -2.24
C ASP A 25 -6.85 -11.70 -2.80
N LEU A 26 -7.78 -11.87 -3.75
CA LEU A 26 -8.00 -13.14 -4.42
C LEU A 26 -6.76 -13.57 -5.20
N GLU A 27 -6.19 -12.69 -6.01
CA GLU A 27 -4.98 -12.98 -6.80
C GLU A 27 -3.81 -13.40 -5.90
N MET A 28 -3.56 -12.65 -4.82
CA MET A 28 -2.52 -12.98 -3.85
C MET A 28 -2.76 -14.35 -3.20
N ALA A 29 -4.01 -14.66 -2.86
CA ALA A 29 -4.38 -15.94 -2.28
C ALA A 29 -4.18 -17.11 -3.27
N GLU A 30 -4.45 -16.90 -4.55
CA GLU A 30 -4.23 -17.84 -5.66
C GLU A 30 -2.74 -18.06 -5.95
N LEU A 31 -1.92 -17.01 -5.81
CA LEU A 31 -0.45 -17.09 -5.82
C LEU A 31 0.13 -17.83 -4.60
N GLY A 32 -0.72 -18.22 -3.65
CA GLY A 32 -0.35 -19.06 -2.51
C GLY A 32 0.03 -18.29 -1.25
N PHE A 33 -0.18 -16.96 -1.22
CA PHE A 33 -0.04 -16.19 0.01
C PHE A 33 -1.12 -16.57 1.01
N SER A 34 -0.79 -16.47 2.29
CA SER A 34 -1.80 -16.46 3.36
C SER A 34 -2.29 -15.03 3.52
N VAL A 35 -3.47 -14.72 2.99
CA VAL A 35 -4.04 -13.37 2.98
C VAL A 35 -4.74 -13.09 4.32
N ARG A 36 -4.59 -11.85 4.80
CA ARG A 36 -5.12 -11.34 6.06
C ARG A 36 -5.84 -10.03 5.79
N GLU A 37 -7.16 -10.12 5.69
CA GLU A 37 -8.04 -9.01 5.38
C GLU A 37 -8.50 -8.33 6.67
N TYR A 38 -8.45 -7.01 6.71
CA TYR A 38 -8.96 -6.19 7.82
C TYR A 38 -9.92 -5.14 7.29
N ASP A 39 -11.17 -5.19 7.72
CA ASP A 39 -12.13 -4.12 7.48
C ASP A 39 -13.24 -4.12 8.54
N GLY A 40 -13.62 -2.95 9.05
CA GLY A 40 -14.66 -2.83 10.07
C GLY A 40 -16.07 -2.62 9.52
N SER A 41 -16.19 -2.22 8.25
CA SER A 41 -17.44 -1.81 7.60
C SER A 41 -18.22 -2.99 7.03
N ILE A 42 -17.55 -4.02 6.53
CA ILE A 42 -18.19 -5.22 5.98
C ILE A 42 -18.35 -6.33 7.02
N ALA A 43 -19.32 -7.22 6.81
CA ALA A 43 -19.59 -8.31 7.74
C ALA A 43 -18.60 -9.47 7.61
N ASN A 44 -18.16 -9.77 6.39
CA ASN A 44 -17.29 -10.89 6.05
C ASN A 44 -16.45 -10.55 4.81
N SER A 45 -15.39 -11.33 4.58
CA SER A 45 -14.65 -11.34 3.31
C SER A 45 -15.58 -11.50 2.10
N PRO A 46 -15.27 -10.88 0.95
CA PRO A 46 -15.90 -11.22 -0.33
C PRO A 46 -15.62 -12.67 -0.77
N TYR A 47 -14.62 -13.34 -0.19
CA TYR A 47 -14.22 -14.72 -0.52
C TYR A 47 -14.23 -15.65 0.71
N PRO A 48 -15.38 -15.82 1.38
CA PRO A 48 -15.45 -16.46 2.71
C PRO A 48 -15.08 -17.95 2.71
N THR A 49 -15.02 -18.59 1.54
CA THR A 49 -14.68 -20.01 1.39
C THR A 49 -13.23 -20.25 0.96
N HIS A 50 -12.47 -19.20 0.65
CA HIS A 50 -11.11 -19.36 0.15
C HIS A 50 -10.15 -19.78 1.28
N PRO A 51 -9.44 -20.92 1.17
CA PRO A 51 -8.70 -21.50 2.30
C PRO A 51 -7.47 -20.71 2.73
N ASN A 52 -7.01 -19.79 1.88
CA ASN A 52 -5.86 -18.93 2.18
C ASN A 52 -6.26 -17.53 2.68
N ILE A 53 -7.55 -17.19 2.69
CA ILE A 53 -8.03 -15.88 3.11
C ILE A 53 -8.56 -15.97 4.54
N THR A 54 -8.23 -14.98 5.37
CA THR A 54 -8.77 -14.86 6.73
C THR A 54 -9.14 -13.43 6.96
N PHE A 55 -10.38 -13.21 7.39
CA PHE A 55 -10.97 -11.89 7.59
C PHE A 55 -11.05 -11.51 9.07
N HIS A 56 -10.72 -10.26 9.35
CA HIS A 56 -10.77 -9.65 10.67
C HIS A 56 -11.65 -8.41 10.62
N LYS A 57 -12.79 -8.44 11.33
CA LYS A 57 -13.72 -7.31 11.38
C LYS A 57 -13.22 -6.20 12.31
N LYS A 58 -12.23 -5.42 11.86
CA LYS A 58 -11.60 -4.32 12.61
C LYS A 58 -11.19 -3.20 11.67
N PHE A 59 -11.43 -1.95 12.07
CA PHE A 59 -10.83 -0.77 11.42
C PHE A 59 -9.38 -0.60 11.84
N ILE A 60 -8.56 -0.06 10.94
CA ILE A 60 -7.20 0.35 11.28
C ILE A 60 -7.24 1.72 11.95
N ALA A 61 -6.58 1.84 13.10
CA ALA A 61 -6.54 3.08 13.87
C ALA A 61 -5.20 3.24 14.62
N SER A 62 -5.07 4.34 15.36
CA SER A 62 -3.92 4.63 16.22
C SER A 62 -3.99 3.96 17.60
N TYR A 63 -5.07 3.22 17.90
CA TYR A 63 -5.26 2.50 19.15
C TYR A 63 -6.07 1.22 18.93
N ASP A 64 -5.88 0.24 19.82
CA ASP A 64 -6.65 -1.00 19.83
C ASP A 64 -7.94 -0.82 20.63
N SER A 65 -9.04 -1.40 20.13
CA SER A 65 -10.34 -1.47 20.82
C SER A 65 -11.15 -2.68 20.36
N ASP A 66 -12.42 -2.77 20.76
CA ASP A 66 -13.34 -3.81 20.28
C ASP A 66 -13.62 -3.72 18.77
N SER A 67 -13.49 -2.54 18.15
CA SER A 67 -13.73 -2.35 16.71
C SER A 67 -12.49 -1.88 15.94
N THR A 68 -11.39 -1.54 16.61
CA THR A 68 -10.17 -1.03 15.97
C THR A 68 -8.92 -1.85 16.31
N ILE A 69 -7.92 -1.78 15.44
CA ILE A 69 -6.61 -2.41 15.64
C ILE A 69 -5.50 -1.50 15.06
N THR A 70 -4.38 -1.41 15.76
CA THR A 70 -3.16 -0.75 15.26
C THR A 70 -2.40 -1.62 14.28
N LEU A 71 -1.63 -1.02 13.38
CA LEU A 71 -0.75 -1.77 12.50
C LEU A 71 0.23 -2.64 13.31
N GLU A 72 0.80 -2.13 14.40
CA GLU A 72 1.68 -2.91 15.29
C GLU A 72 1.01 -4.19 15.81
N SER A 73 -0.26 -4.09 16.22
CA SER A 73 -1.05 -5.23 16.64
C SER A 73 -1.36 -6.20 15.49
N VAL A 74 -1.66 -5.69 14.29
CA VAL A 74 -1.79 -6.53 13.08
C VAL A 74 -0.53 -7.35 12.82
N LEU A 75 0.66 -6.72 12.88
CA LEU A 75 1.94 -7.41 12.63
C LEU A 75 2.20 -8.50 13.68
N ARG A 76 1.93 -8.19 14.96
CA ARG A 76 2.10 -9.11 16.09
C ARG A 76 1.14 -10.31 15.98
N ASP A 77 -0.13 -10.07 15.72
CA ASP A 77 -1.17 -11.09 15.73
C ASP A 77 -1.01 -12.06 14.55
N ASN A 78 -0.50 -11.57 13.41
CA ASN A 78 -0.23 -12.40 12.23
C ASN A 78 1.11 -13.15 12.26
N ARG A 79 1.96 -12.89 13.26
CA ARG A 79 3.24 -13.60 13.47
C ARG A 79 4.11 -13.64 12.20
N LEU A 80 4.23 -12.48 11.55
CA LEU A 80 5.05 -12.32 10.35
C LEU A 80 6.48 -12.79 10.61
N VAL A 81 7.06 -13.50 9.64
CA VAL A 81 8.47 -13.89 9.68
C VAL A 81 9.23 -12.98 8.73
N SER A 82 10.26 -12.30 9.24
CA SER A 82 11.05 -11.32 8.49
C SER A 82 11.86 -11.90 7.32
N THR A 83 12.00 -13.23 7.24
CA THR A 83 12.64 -13.93 6.12
C THR A 83 11.66 -14.28 5.00
N GLN A 84 10.36 -14.01 5.18
CA GLN A 84 9.35 -14.22 4.15
C GLN A 84 9.13 -12.96 3.32
N GLU A 85 8.70 -13.17 2.08
CA GLU A 85 8.40 -12.10 1.13
C GLU A 85 6.98 -11.56 1.36
N ASN A 86 6.70 -11.06 2.58
CA ASN A 86 5.37 -10.55 2.91
C ASN A 86 5.10 -9.23 2.18
N ILE A 87 3.82 -8.98 1.88
CA ILE A 87 3.34 -7.77 1.21
C ILE A 87 2.25 -7.12 2.05
N LEU A 88 2.25 -5.80 2.09
CA LEU A 88 1.19 -4.99 2.72
C LEU A 88 0.48 -4.18 1.64
N GLN A 89 -0.85 -4.22 1.62
CA GLN A 89 -1.70 -3.28 0.89
C GLN A 89 -2.55 -2.49 1.87
N VAL A 90 -2.68 -1.18 1.64
CA VAL A 90 -3.36 -0.25 2.54
C VAL A 90 -4.24 0.70 1.74
N ASP A 91 -5.53 0.67 2.04
CA ASP A 91 -6.56 1.59 1.56
C ASP A 91 -7.53 1.79 2.73
N ILE A 92 -7.37 2.85 3.54
CA ILE A 92 -8.11 2.99 4.82
C ILE A 92 -8.65 4.41 5.04
N GLU A 93 -9.03 5.09 3.96
CA GLU A 93 -9.86 6.30 3.98
C GLU A 93 -9.34 7.42 4.90
N ASN A 94 -8.10 7.89 4.67
CA ASN A 94 -7.33 8.89 5.42
C ASN A 94 -6.66 8.39 6.71
N ALA A 95 -6.98 7.19 7.19
CA ALA A 95 -6.31 6.63 8.37
C ALA A 95 -4.84 6.23 8.09
N GLU A 96 -4.39 6.25 6.83
CA GLU A 96 -3.02 5.92 6.42
C GLU A 96 -2.01 6.82 7.13
N TRP A 97 -2.33 8.11 7.27
CA TRP A 97 -1.42 9.12 7.79
C TRP A 97 -1.15 8.94 9.28
N ASP A 98 -2.21 8.73 10.07
CA ASP A 98 -2.06 8.45 11.50
C ASP A 98 -1.47 7.06 11.75
N MET A 99 -1.80 6.06 10.91
CA MET A 99 -1.15 4.75 10.98
C MET A 99 0.37 4.88 10.74
N LEU A 100 0.78 5.56 9.68
CA LEU A 100 2.20 5.80 9.35
C LEU A 100 2.90 6.64 10.44
N LYS A 101 2.22 7.64 10.99
CA LYS A 101 2.73 8.47 12.09
C LYS A 101 3.13 7.62 13.30
N ASN A 102 2.30 6.63 13.66
CA ASN A 102 2.44 5.87 14.90
C ASN A 102 3.33 4.61 14.77
N ILE A 103 3.52 4.06 13.57
CA ILE A 103 4.39 2.88 13.37
C ILE A 103 5.88 3.27 13.29
N ASP A 104 6.76 2.46 13.88
CA ASP A 104 8.20 2.51 13.59
C ASP A 104 8.47 1.94 12.18
N MET A 105 8.96 2.80 11.27
CA MET A 105 9.30 2.41 9.90
C MET A 105 10.31 1.26 9.83
N LYS A 106 11.17 1.09 10.84
CA LYS A 106 12.10 -0.06 10.90
C LYS A 106 11.36 -1.38 11.06
N ILE A 107 10.26 -1.40 11.81
CA ILE A 107 9.40 -2.57 11.97
C ILE A 107 8.71 -2.88 10.64
N LEU A 108 8.15 -1.86 9.99
CA LEU A 108 7.53 -2.03 8.67
C LEU A 108 8.55 -2.60 7.64
N ALA A 109 9.74 -1.99 7.57
CA ALA A 109 10.82 -2.41 6.69
C ALA A 109 11.50 -3.74 7.08
N GLN A 110 11.21 -4.25 8.28
CA GLN A 110 11.67 -5.57 8.70
C GLN A 110 10.80 -6.68 8.13
N TYR A 111 9.48 -6.46 8.03
CA TYR A 111 8.54 -7.53 7.70
C TYR A 111 8.09 -7.56 6.24
N PHE A 112 8.15 -6.43 5.53
CA PHE A 112 7.60 -6.34 4.17
C PHE A 112 8.67 -6.10 3.11
N THR A 113 8.60 -6.87 2.02
CA THR A 113 9.39 -6.64 0.81
C THR A 113 8.76 -5.56 -0.07
N GLN A 114 7.43 -5.48 -0.05
CA GLN A 114 6.63 -4.49 -0.76
C GLN A 114 5.53 -3.94 0.13
N VAL A 115 5.24 -2.65 -0.03
CA VAL A 115 4.09 -1.99 0.58
C VAL A 115 3.37 -1.18 -0.48
N ILE A 116 2.04 -1.26 -0.51
CA ILE A 116 1.16 -0.66 -1.51
C ILE A 116 0.19 0.23 -0.75
N PHE A 117 0.04 1.47 -1.18
CA PHE A 117 -0.82 2.45 -0.52
C PHE A 117 -1.73 3.12 -1.54
N GLU A 118 -3.03 3.19 -1.22
CA GLU A 118 -3.91 4.22 -1.74
C GLU A 118 -3.95 5.38 -0.74
N PHE A 119 -3.20 6.44 -1.01
CA PHE A 119 -3.09 7.60 -0.14
C PHE A 119 -4.24 8.57 -0.38
N HIS A 120 -5.16 8.58 0.57
CA HIS A 120 -6.30 9.50 0.62
C HIS A 120 -5.92 10.91 1.07
N GLY A 121 -6.71 11.89 0.64
CA GLY A 121 -6.67 13.24 1.19
C GLY A 121 -5.39 14.01 0.87
N CYS A 122 -4.67 13.70 -0.20
CA CYS A 122 -3.45 14.40 -0.62
C CYS A 122 -3.67 15.86 -1.08
N ASN A 123 -4.71 16.55 -0.61
CA ASN A 123 -5.05 17.91 -1.02
C ASN A 123 -3.96 18.93 -0.59
N PRO A 124 -3.28 19.61 -1.54
CA PRO A 124 -2.24 20.58 -1.24
C PRO A 124 -2.77 21.89 -0.63
N GLU A 125 -4.08 22.17 -0.71
CA GLU A 125 -4.68 23.37 -0.11
C GLU A 125 -4.78 23.26 1.43
N GLU A 126 -4.67 22.05 1.98
CA GLU A 126 -4.68 21.81 3.43
C GLU A 126 -3.28 21.98 4.00
N GLU A 127 -2.80 23.21 4.20
CA GLU A 127 -1.40 23.51 4.57
C GLU A 127 -0.83 22.63 5.70
N GLN A 128 -1.55 22.49 6.81
CA GLN A 128 -1.12 21.63 7.93
C GLN A 128 -1.12 20.14 7.54
N GLY A 129 -2.13 19.69 6.79
CA GLY A 129 -2.23 18.34 6.26
C GLY A 129 -1.10 18.03 5.28
N PHE A 130 -0.75 18.98 4.41
CA PHE A 130 0.35 18.87 3.46
C PHE A 130 1.68 18.60 4.17
N HIS A 131 2.06 19.41 5.16
CA HIS A 131 3.30 19.21 5.90
C HIS A 131 3.32 17.87 6.66
N HIS A 132 2.19 17.49 7.23
CA HIS A 132 2.05 16.20 7.91
C HIS A 132 2.29 15.02 6.96
N ARG A 133 1.67 15.03 5.79
CA ARG A 133 1.77 13.99 4.75
C ARG A 133 3.17 13.90 4.17
N ILE A 134 3.79 15.03 3.83
CA ILE A 134 5.18 15.06 3.33
C ILE A 134 6.14 14.45 4.35
N THR A 135 5.96 14.73 5.64
CA THR A 135 6.78 14.13 6.71
C THR A 135 6.64 12.61 6.72
N GLN A 136 5.42 12.07 6.56
CA GLN A 136 5.21 10.61 6.55
C GLN A 136 5.80 9.96 5.29
N LEU A 137 5.62 10.59 4.13
CA LEU A 137 6.19 10.11 2.87
C LEU A 137 7.72 10.09 2.92
N GLN A 138 8.36 11.11 3.54
CA GLN A 138 9.81 11.12 3.74
C GLN A 138 10.27 9.97 4.64
N ARG A 139 9.59 9.73 5.76
CA ARG A 139 9.87 8.59 6.65
C ARG A 139 9.73 7.25 5.93
N LEU A 140 8.72 7.09 5.09
CA LEU A 140 8.54 5.88 4.27
C LEU A 140 9.69 5.73 3.25
N ASN A 141 10.07 6.82 2.60
CA ASN A 141 11.14 6.89 1.61
C ASN A 141 12.55 6.62 2.18
N ASP A 142 12.76 6.69 3.50
CA ASP A 142 14.02 6.29 4.12
C ASP A 142 14.28 4.77 4.03
N PHE A 143 13.21 3.99 3.88
CA PHE A 143 13.26 2.52 3.89
C PHE A 143 12.75 1.86 2.61
N PHE A 144 11.91 2.56 1.84
CA PHE A 144 11.30 2.04 0.63
C PHE A 144 11.45 3.01 -0.53
N THR A 145 11.56 2.47 -1.75
CA THR A 145 11.59 3.25 -2.99
C THR A 145 10.25 3.11 -3.70
N PRO A 146 9.57 4.20 -4.10
CA PRO A 146 8.40 4.11 -4.96
C PRO A 146 8.83 3.53 -6.32
N ILE A 147 8.19 2.44 -6.73
CA ILE A 147 8.47 1.74 -7.99
C ILE A 147 7.34 1.91 -9.02
N HIS A 148 6.15 2.27 -8.55
CA HIS A 148 4.98 2.54 -9.36
C HIS A 148 4.10 3.60 -8.70
N LEU A 149 3.55 4.50 -9.52
CA LEU A 149 2.61 5.54 -9.11
C LEU A 149 1.51 5.60 -10.16
N HIS A 150 0.28 5.56 -9.68
CA HIS A 150 -0.92 5.82 -10.44
C HIS A 150 -1.75 6.89 -9.72
N PHE A 151 -2.45 7.72 -10.48
CA PHE A 151 -3.35 8.71 -9.92
C PHE A 151 -4.76 8.14 -10.01
N ASN A 152 -5.43 8.01 -8.87
CA ASN A 152 -6.85 7.69 -8.87
C ASN A 152 -7.58 8.83 -9.60
N ASN A 153 -8.32 8.45 -10.64
CA ASN A 153 -8.96 9.38 -11.58
C ASN A 153 -10.34 9.88 -11.11
N HIS A 154 -10.69 9.58 -9.86
CA HIS A 154 -11.88 10.04 -9.18
C HIS A 154 -11.52 11.10 -8.10
N GLY A 155 -12.42 12.05 -7.87
CA GLY A 155 -12.20 13.14 -6.90
C GLY A 155 -11.57 14.40 -7.48
N LYS A 156 -10.89 15.19 -6.64
CA LYS A 156 -10.37 16.51 -7.00
C LYS A 156 -9.03 16.40 -7.72
N ILE A 157 -8.98 16.92 -8.95
CA ILE A 157 -7.78 16.92 -9.77
C ILE A 157 -7.29 18.36 -9.97
N PHE A 158 -6.00 18.58 -9.73
CA PHE A 158 -5.32 19.85 -9.99
C PHE A 158 -4.56 19.79 -11.30
N TYR A 159 -4.49 20.92 -11.99
CA TYR A 159 -3.67 21.11 -13.17
C TYR A 159 -2.81 22.37 -13.01
N SER A 160 -1.50 22.24 -13.22
CA SER A 160 -0.58 23.37 -13.18
C SER A 160 0.62 23.12 -14.08
N LYS A 161 0.95 24.10 -14.93
CA LYS A 161 2.15 24.08 -15.81
C LYS A 161 2.33 22.77 -16.61
N GLY A 162 1.24 22.19 -17.13
CA GLY A 162 1.30 20.97 -17.93
C GLY A 162 1.41 19.67 -17.11
N LEU A 163 1.27 19.75 -15.78
CA LEU A 163 1.27 18.61 -14.88
C LEU A 163 -0.09 18.49 -14.18
N PHE A 164 -0.47 17.25 -13.88
CA PHE A 164 -1.66 16.92 -13.11
C PHE A 164 -1.28 16.42 -11.73
N PHE A 165 -2.22 16.56 -10.79
CA PHE A 165 -2.10 16.00 -9.45
C PHE A 165 -3.48 15.60 -8.94
N SER A 166 -3.64 14.33 -8.56
CA SER A 166 -4.86 13.84 -7.90
C SER A 166 -4.74 13.96 -6.39
N THR A 167 -5.85 14.21 -5.70
CA THR A 167 -5.90 14.13 -4.24
C THR A 167 -5.84 12.69 -3.71
N THR A 168 -5.90 11.69 -4.58
CA THR A 168 -5.74 10.28 -4.20
C THR A 168 -4.66 9.64 -5.07
N LEU A 169 -3.68 9.01 -4.41
CA LEU A 169 -2.48 8.47 -5.05
C LEU A 169 -2.37 6.98 -4.77
N GLU A 170 -2.23 6.15 -5.79
CA GLU A 170 -1.95 4.72 -5.65
C GLU A 170 -0.46 4.49 -5.89
N VAL A 171 0.26 3.99 -4.88
CA VAL A 171 1.72 3.90 -4.92
C VAL A 171 2.20 2.54 -4.44
N SER A 172 2.95 1.85 -5.30
CA SER A 172 3.68 0.64 -4.90
C SER A 172 5.12 0.98 -4.55
N TYR A 173 5.58 0.48 -3.42
CA TYR A 173 6.92 0.67 -2.91
C TYR A 173 7.66 -0.65 -2.75
N CYS A 174 8.95 -0.63 -3.05
CA CYS A 174 9.86 -1.76 -2.83
C CYS A 174 10.89 -1.43 -1.73
N ASN A 175 11.12 -2.38 -0.83
CA ASN A 175 12.05 -2.23 0.27
C ASN A 175 13.50 -2.06 -0.22
N HIS A 176 14.24 -1.13 0.36
CA HIS A 176 15.65 -0.88 0.03
C HIS A 176 16.54 -2.13 0.11
N LYS A 177 16.22 -3.09 0.99
CA LYS A 177 16.95 -4.36 1.09
C LYS A 177 16.85 -5.20 -0.19
N ILE A 178 15.72 -5.13 -0.89
CA ILE A 178 15.48 -5.82 -2.15
C ILE A 178 16.05 -5.01 -3.31
N MET A 179 15.79 -3.69 -3.32
CA MET A 179 16.26 -2.77 -4.37
C MET A 179 17.78 -2.83 -4.58
N ARG A 180 18.58 -2.99 -3.52
CA ARG A 180 20.05 -3.10 -3.60
C ARG A 180 20.56 -4.25 -4.47
N ASN A 181 19.73 -5.29 -4.66
CA ASN A 181 20.08 -6.47 -5.45
C ASN A 181 19.55 -6.38 -6.89
N LEU A 182 18.80 -5.34 -7.24
CA LEU A 182 18.30 -5.15 -8.60
C LEU A 182 19.42 -4.67 -9.53
N LYS A 183 19.46 -5.23 -10.74
CA LYS A 183 20.50 -4.93 -11.74
C LYS A 183 20.31 -3.60 -12.44
N THR A 184 19.13 -2.99 -12.32
CA THR A 184 18.77 -1.74 -13.03
C THR A 184 18.19 -0.74 -12.03
N ASN A 185 18.51 0.53 -12.25
CA ASN A 185 17.90 1.69 -11.58
C ASN A 185 17.23 2.58 -12.64
N GLU A 186 16.70 1.97 -13.69
CA GLU A 186 16.03 2.70 -14.76
C GLU A 186 14.83 3.46 -14.20
N LYS A 187 14.77 4.75 -14.51
CA LYS A 187 13.68 5.61 -14.10
C LYS A 187 12.72 5.76 -15.25
N ARG A 188 11.44 5.56 -14.98
CA ARG A 188 10.38 5.85 -15.95
C ARG A 188 10.24 7.37 -16.10
N GLU A 189 9.95 7.80 -17.33
CA GLU A 189 9.68 9.21 -17.64
C GLU A 189 8.19 9.56 -17.53
N LYS A 190 7.32 8.54 -17.60
CA LYS A 190 5.87 8.68 -17.51
C LYS A 190 5.23 7.48 -16.79
N GLY A 191 4.07 7.72 -16.19
CA GLY A 191 3.19 6.67 -15.65
C GLY A 191 2.09 6.28 -16.65
N VAL A 192 1.01 5.68 -16.14
CA VAL A 192 -0.10 5.10 -16.93
C VAL A 192 0.43 3.96 -17.81
N LEU A 193 0.78 2.87 -17.15
CA LEU A 193 1.38 1.68 -17.70
C LEU A 193 0.29 0.76 -18.26
N GLN A 194 0.43 0.41 -19.53
CA GLN A 194 -0.44 -0.56 -20.18
C GLN A 194 -0.44 -1.88 -19.39
N ASP A 195 -1.62 -2.46 -19.22
CA ASP A 195 -1.91 -3.73 -18.53
C ASP A 195 -1.63 -3.74 -17.02
N LEU A 196 -1.13 -2.62 -16.45
CA LEU A 196 -0.88 -2.46 -15.01
C LEU A 196 -1.76 -1.38 -14.38
N ASP A 197 -2.09 -0.32 -15.13
CA ASP A 197 -2.93 0.78 -14.67
C ASP A 197 -4.32 0.72 -15.30
N TYR A 198 -5.35 0.88 -14.46
CA TYR A 198 -6.75 0.88 -14.85
C TYR A 198 -7.47 2.06 -14.19
N PRO A 199 -8.47 2.66 -14.86
CA PRO A 199 -9.22 3.77 -14.28
C PRO A 199 -10.04 3.31 -13.08
N SER A 200 -9.85 3.96 -11.93
CA SER A 200 -10.67 3.77 -10.73
C SER A 200 -12.15 4.11 -11.03
N TRP A 201 -12.39 5.12 -11.89
CA TRP A 201 -13.70 5.47 -12.42
C TRP A 201 -13.72 5.42 -13.95
N ILE A 202 -14.38 4.41 -14.51
CA ILE A 202 -14.34 4.05 -15.95
C ILE A 202 -14.77 5.21 -16.87
N SER A 203 -15.70 6.07 -16.43
CA SER A 203 -16.15 7.20 -17.26
C SER A 203 -15.19 8.39 -17.28
N ASN A 204 -14.19 8.40 -16.40
CA ASN A 204 -13.20 9.48 -16.32
C ASN A 204 -11.95 9.11 -17.14
N PRO A 205 -11.31 10.09 -17.81
CA PRO A 205 -10.06 9.83 -18.49
C PRO A 205 -8.95 9.51 -17.49
N GLU A 206 -8.00 8.67 -17.92
CA GLU A 206 -6.76 8.45 -17.19
C GLU A 206 -5.97 9.75 -17.03
N ILE A 207 -5.33 9.91 -15.85
CA ILE A 207 -4.57 11.12 -15.53
C ILE A 207 -3.10 10.89 -15.92
N PRO A 208 -2.55 11.64 -16.89
CA PRO A 208 -1.19 11.41 -17.34
C PRO A 208 -0.18 11.83 -16.28
N ILE A 209 0.75 10.93 -15.97
CA ILE A 209 1.87 11.19 -15.07
C ILE A 209 3.12 11.43 -15.92
N ARG A 210 3.81 12.55 -15.65
CA ARG A 210 5.13 12.85 -16.21
C ARG A 210 6.12 13.07 -15.07
N PHE A 211 7.16 12.25 -15.01
CA PHE A 211 8.23 12.45 -14.06
C PHE A 211 9.22 13.45 -14.66
N ALA A 212 9.48 14.54 -13.94
CA ALA A 212 10.45 15.53 -14.40
C ALA A 212 11.84 14.87 -14.50
N GLN A 213 12.42 14.85 -15.70
CA GLN A 213 13.88 14.74 -15.82
C GLN A 213 14.46 15.94 -15.08
N LYS A 214 15.44 15.74 -14.18
CA LYS A 214 16.06 16.78 -13.32
C LYS A 214 16.18 18.12 -14.07
N GLN A 215 15.16 18.96 -13.96
CA GLN A 215 15.27 20.38 -14.13
C GLN A 215 15.27 20.89 -12.71
N SER A 216 16.33 21.62 -12.37
CA SER A 216 16.43 22.35 -11.12
C SER A 216 15.19 23.22 -10.96
N LEU A 217 14.20 22.70 -10.24
CA LEU A 217 13.10 23.48 -9.69
C LEU A 217 13.77 24.42 -8.68
N LYS A 218 14.12 25.62 -9.14
CA LYS A 218 14.31 26.75 -8.24
C LYS A 218 12.92 27.08 -7.70
N LEU A 219 12.63 26.55 -6.52
CA LEU A 219 11.57 27.08 -5.66
C LEU A 219 11.94 28.50 -5.24
#